data_AF-A0A2E6E4S1-F1
#
_entry.id   AF-A0A2E6E4S1-F1
#
_cell.length_a   1.000
_cell.length_b   1.000
_cell.length_c   1.000
_cell.angle_alpha   90.00
_cell.angle_beta   90.00
_cell.angle_gamma   90.00
#
_symmetry.space_group_name_H-M   'P 1'
#
loop_
_entity.id
_entity.type
_entity.pdbx_description
1 polymer ?
#
loop_
_entity_poly.entity_id
_entity_poly.type
_entity_poly.pdbx_seq_one_letter_code
_entity_poly.pdbx_strand_id
1 'polypeptide(L)'
;MEDASRNNQIQDVKVYFSGNFLGRLTVSIERSKQATNPTWEGQILGSDYLVWGLNHKKVNLQFEDGSGFDVIVRPGGKIFRTPE
;
A
#
# COMPACT_ATOMS: atom_id res chain seq x y z
N MET A 1 -4.23 27.89 4.10
CA MET A 1 -3.09 26.94 3.98
C MET A 1 -3.71 25.58 3.73
N GLU A 2 -4.26 25.36 2.54
CA GLU A 2 -5.20 24.26 2.27
C GLU A 2 -5.05 23.81 0.82
N ASP A 3 -3.99 23.04 0.52
CA ASP A 3 -3.87 22.37 -0.79
C ASP A 3 -3.07 21.06 -0.74
N ALA A 4 -2.89 20.46 0.44
CA ALA A 4 -2.23 19.16 0.57
C ALA A 4 -3.19 17.96 0.41
N SER A 5 -4.49 18.20 0.18
CA SER A 5 -5.53 17.15 0.25
C SER A 5 -5.96 16.57 -1.11
N ARG A 6 -5.37 16.99 -2.25
CA ARG A 6 -6.03 16.80 -3.56
C ARG A 6 -5.44 15.79 -4.54
N ASN A 7 -4.46 14.99 -4.15
CA ASN A 7 -3.85 14.05 -5.11
C ASN A 7 -3.54 12.67 -4.51
N ASN A 8 -4.37 12.16 -3.60
CA ASN A 8 -4.25 10.78 -3.16
C ASN A 8 -5.24 9.89 -3.89
N GLN A 9 -4.76 8.81 -4.52
CA GLN A 9 -5.62 7.80 -5.12
C GLN A 9 -5.91 6.72 -4.08
N ILE A 10 -7.19 6.56 -3.75
CA ILE A 10 -7.67 5.49 -2.89
C ILE A 10 -7.98 4.28 -3.76
N GLN A 11 -7.44 3.12 -3.37
CA GLN A 11 -7.56 1.88 -4.13
C GLN A 11 -7.73 0.70 -3.17
N ASP A 12 -8.55 -0.26 -3.56
CA ASP A 12 -8.63 -1.56 -2.87
C ASP A 12 -7.60 -2.51 -3.49
N VAL A 13 -6.85 -3.20 -2.64
CA VAL A 13 -5.78 -4.11 -3.04
C VAL A 13 -5.96 -5.47 -2.38
N LYS A 14 -5.56 -6.52 -3.09
CA LYS A 14 -5.36 -7.84 -2.51
C LYS A 14 -3.97 -7.90 -1.89
N VAL A 15 -3.87 -8.50 -0.71
CA VAL A 15 -2.61 -8.63 0.03
C VAL A 15 -2.16 -10.07 -0.01
N TYR A 16 -0.91 -10.27 -0.43
CA TYR A 16 -0.23 -11.55 -0.40
C TYR A 16 1.03 -11.49 0.47
N PHE A 17 1.28 -12.54 1.24
CA PHE A 17 2.50 -12.71 2.02
C PHE A 17 3.09 -14.09 1.74
N SER A 18 4.33 -14.13 1.25
CA SER A 18 5.00 -15.36 0.82
C SER A 18 4.13 -16.20 -0.14
N GLY A 19 3.44 -15.54 -1.07
CA GLY A 19 2.55 -16.18 -2.06
C GLY A 19 1.14 -16.53 -1.56
N ASN A 20 0.86 -16.41 -0.26
CA ASN A 20 -0.45 -16.72 0.31
C ASN A 20 -1.34 -15.47 0.34
N PHE A 21 -2.57 -15.60 -0.15
CA PHE A 21 -3.57 -14.54 -0.03
C PHE A 21 -4.01 -14.39 1.43
N LEU A 22 -3.90 -13.17 1.96
CA LEU A 22 -4.28 -12.88 3.34
C LEU A 22 -5.60 -12.11 3.46
N GLY A 23 -5.94 -11.31 2.45
CA GLY A 23 -7.16 -10.50 2.47
C GLY A 23 -7.10 -9.29 1.57
N ARG A 24 -8.02 -8.35 1.80
CA ARG A 24 -8.09 -7.08 1.06
C ARG A 24 -7.86 -5.92 2.01
N LEU A 25 -7.23 -4.86 1.52
CA LEU A 25 -7.04 -3.61 2.24
C LEU A 25 -7.37 -2.44 1.31
N THR A 26 -7.85 -1.35 1.89
CA THR A 26 -7.94 -0.07 1.19
C THR A 26 -6.65 0.72 1.45
N VAL A 27 -6.03 1.25 0.41
CA VAL A 27 -4.80 2.05 0.51
C VAL A 27 -4.97 3.40 -0.17
N SER A 28 -4.34 4.42 0.40
CA SER A 28 -4.19 5.76 -0.18
C SER A 28 -2.76 5.91 -0.70
N ILE A 29 -2.60 6.22 -1.97
CA ILE A 29 -1.27 6.42 -2.60
C ILE A 29 -1.11 7.88 -2.98
N GLU A 30 0.00 8.50 -2.58
CA GLU A 30 0.33 9.88 -2.92
C GLU A 30 0.76 9.97 -4.40
N ARG A 31 -0.08 10.59 -5.25
CA ARG A 31 0.11 10.68 -6.71
C ARG A 31 1.33 11.51 -7.13
N SER A 32 1.93 12.28 -6.21
CA SER A 32 3.20 12.95 -6.44
C SER A 32 4.35 11.96 -6.70
N LYS A 33 4.17 10.68 -6.34
CA LYS A 33 5.05 9.55 -6.65
C LYS A 33 4.24 8.47 -7.38
N GLN A 34 4.00 8.65 -8.68
CA GLN A 34 3.24 7.75 -9.56
C GLN A 34 3.61 6.25 -9.39
N ALA A 35 2.70 5.34 -9.76
CA ALA A 35 2.92 3.89 -9.83
C ALA A 35 4.09 3.47 -10.76
N THR A 36 4.53 4.37 -11.64
CA THR A 36 5.72 4.24 -12.49
C THR A 36 7.03 4.61 -11.77
N ASN A 37 6.96 5.30 -10.63
CA ASN A 37 8.11 5.57 -9.79
C ASN A 37 8.48 4.27 -9.03
N PRO A 38 9.74 3.80 -9.11
CA PRO A 38 10.19 2.64 -8.35
C PRO A 38 10.05 2.82 -6.84
N THR A 39 9.93 4.05 -6.35
CA THR A 39 9.77 4.39 -4.94
C THR A 39 8.56 5.30 -4.73
N TRP A 40 7.50 4.76 -4.16
CA TRP A 40 6.32 5.52 -3.72
C TRP A 40 5.92 5.13 -2.31
N GLU A 41 5.13 6.00 -1.69
CA GLU A 41 4.63 5.86 -0.33
C GLU A 41 3.11 5.92 -0.31
N GLY A 42 2.51 5.26 0.67
CA GLY A 42 1.08 5.25 0.86
C GLY A 42 0.69 4.92 2.28
N GLN A 43 -0.61 4.86 2.50
CA GLN A 43 -1.23 4.64 3.80
C GLN A 43 -2.35 3.62 3.66
N ILE A 44 -2.28 2.54 4.43
CA ILE A 44 -3.43 1.66 4.61
C ILE A 44 -4.51 2.43 5.38
N LEU A 45 -5.71 2.44 4.83
CA LEU A 45 -6.88 3.07 5.43
C LEU A 45 -7.68 1.99 6.18
N GLY A 46 -7.99 2.27 7.45
CA GLY A 46 -8.70 1.35 8.32
C GLY A 46 -7.80 0.63 9.32
N SER A 47 -8.43 0.08 10.36
CA SER A 47 -7.79 -0.56 11.51
C SER A 47 -8.09 -2.05 11.54
N ASP A 48 -7.77 -2.77 10.47
CA ASP A 48 -8.00 -4.21 10.40
C ASP A 48 -6.85 -4.99 11.08
N TYR A 49 -7.15 -6.17 11.64
CA TYR A 49 -6.18 -7.09 12.25
C TYR A 49 -5.06 -7.47 11.28
N LEU A 50 -5.37 -7.49 9.98
CA LEU A 50 -4.40 -7.64 8.92
C LEU A 50 -3.24 -6.65 9.06
N VAL A 51 -3.52 -5.36 9.27
CA VAL A 51 -2.47 -4.33 9.38
C VAL A 51 -1.50 -4.62 10.53
N TRP A 52 -2.02 -5.11 11.65
CA TRP A 52 -1.23 -5.44 12.83
C TRP A 52 -0.30 -6.62 12.56
N GLY A 53 -0.80 -7.68 11.91
CA GLY A 53 -0.02 -8.86 11.54
C GLY A 53 1.04 -8.58 10.47
N LEU A 54 0.89 -7.51 9.69
CA LEU A 54 1.81 -7.15 8.61
C LEU A 54 2.88 -6.14 9.03
N ASN A 55 2.84 -5.61 10.25
CA ASN A 55 3.80 -4.61 10.67
C ASN A 55 5.26 -5.10 10.52
N HIS A 56 6.11 -4.31 9.87
CA HIS A 56 7.49 -4.63 9.48
C HIS A 56 7.64 -5.79 8.48
N LYS A 57 6.57 -6.24 7.82
CA LYS A 57 6.62 -7.28 6.80
C LYS A 57 6.71 -6.69 5.39
N LYS A 58 7.44 -7.39 4.52
CA LYS A 58 7.37 -7.21 3.07
C LYS A 58 6.18 -8.03 2.56
N VAL A 59 5.26 -7.37 1.87
CA VAL A 59 4.03 -7.97 1.32
C VAL A 59 3.89 -7.57 -0.14
N ASN A 60 3.15 -8.36 -0.91
CA ASN A 60 2.78 -7.99 -2.26
C ASN A 60 1.36 -7.44 -2.26
N LEU A 61 1.18 -6.22 -2.76
CA LEU A 61 -0.11 -5.59 -3.00
C LEU A 61 -0.46 -5.75 -4.47
N GLN A 62 -1.55 -6.45 -4.75
CA GLN A 62 -2.09 -6.60 -6.11
C GLN A 62 -3.30 -5.69 -6.30
N PHE A 63 -3.20 -4.83 -7.30
CA PHE A 63 -4.19 -3.83 -7.67
C PHE A 63 -5.20 -4.38 -8.68
N GLU A 64 -6.32 -3.70 -8.83
CA GLU A 64 -7.39 -4.12 -9.76
C GLU A 64 -6.97 -4.04 -11.23
N ASP A 65 -6.04 -3.16 -11.58
CA ASP A 65 -5.47 -3.05 -12.92
C ASP A 65 -4.52 -4.23 -13.28
N GLY A 66 -4.32 -5.16 -12.36
CA GLY A 66 -3.45 -6.32 -12.50
C GLY A 66 -2.00 -6.08 -12.11
N SER A 67 -1.62 -4.84 -11.79
CA SER A 67 -0.29 -4.53 -11.29
C SER A 67 -0.07 -5.09 -9.88
N GLY A 68 1.16 -5.49 -9.59
CA GLY A 68 1.55 -6.05 -8.30
C GLY A 68 2.86 -5.42 -7.82
N PHE A 69 2.87 -4.92 -6.59
CA PHE A 69 4.06 -4.28 -6.03
C PHE A 69 4.40 -4.84 -4.67
N ASP A 70 5.69 -5.09 -4.47
CA ASP A 70 6.23 -5.38 -3.16
C ASP A 70 6.37 -4.10 -2.33
N VAL A 71 5.80 -4.12 -1.13
CA VAL A 71 5.87 -3.00 -0.19
C VAL A 71 6.28 -3.48 1.19
N ILE A 72 6.91 -2.60 1.96
CA ILE A 72 7.14 -2.80 3.39
C ILE A 72 6.06 -2.05 4.16
N VAL A 73 5.32 -2.77 5.00
CA VAL A 73 4.36 -2.17 5.94
C VAL A 73 5.11 -1.71 7.18
N ARG A 74 4.84 -0.49 7.63
CA ARG A 74 5.44 0.15 8.81
C ARG A 74 4.35 0.48 9.84
N PRO A 75 4.75 0.81 11.10
CA PRO A 75 3.80 1.17 12.14
C PRO A 75 2.83 2.26 11.70
N GLY A 76 1.57 2.13 12.13
CA GLY A 76 0.49 3.03 11.74
C GLY A 76 -0.05 2.80 10.33
N GLY A 77 0.31 1.71 9.66
CA GLY A 77 -0.22 1.35 8.34
C GLY A 77 0.45 2.04 7.16
N LYS A 78 1.58 2.72 7.39
CA LYS A 78 2.39 3.31 6.30
C LYS A 78 2.96 2.21 5.42
N ILE A 79 2.97 2.41 4.11
CA ILE A 79 3.54 1.49 3.14
C ILE A 79 4.57 2.19 2.25
N PHE A 80 5.65 1.47 1.96
CA PHE A 80 6.76 1.94 1.12
C PHE A 80 7.02 0.92 0.04
N ARG A 81 6.88 1.30 -1.23
CA ARG A 81 7.31 0.43 -2.33
C ARG A 81 8.83 0.27 -2.30
N THR A 82 9.28 -0.98 -2.36
CA THR A 82 10.69 -1.28 -2.57
C THR A 82 10.98 -1.32 -4.07
N PRO A 83 12.08 -0.71 -4.55
CA PRO A 83 12.58 -0.98 -5.89
C PRO A 83 12.84 -2.49 -6.06
N GLU A 84 12.64 -3.00 -7.27
CA GLU A 84 13.03 -4.37 -7.64
C GLU A 84 14.55 -4.57 -7.61
#